data_AF-A0A529VHQ9-F1
#
_entry.id   AF-A0A529VHQ9-F1
#
_cell.length_a   1.000
_cell.length_b   1.000
_cell.length_c   1.000
_cell.angle_alpha   90.00
_cell.angle_beta   90.00
_cell.angle_gamma   90.00
#
_symmetry.space_group_name_H-M   'P 1'
#
loop_
_entity.id
_entity.type
_entity.pdbx_description
1 polymer ?
#
loop_
_entity_poly.entity_id
_entity_poly.type
_entity_poly.pdbx_seq_one_letter_code
_entity_poly.pdbx_strand_id
1 'polypeptide(L)'
;MKIEFETNVFPLFHPQAVDDLKDPCPVYDGRLWHVFGSSGTVTSETWKILHATAPELHGPWTEHAPIELPVTGSGVAAPGVVHE
;
A
#
# COMPACT_ATOMS: atom_id res chain seq x y z
N MET A 1 14.54 27.06 -4.85
CA MET A 1 13.58 26.17 -4.16
C MET A 1 14.34 25.48 -3.05
N LYS A 2 13.91 25.63 -1.79
CA LYS A 2 14.50 24.93 -0.64
C LYS A 2 13.46 23.88 -0.23
N ILE A 3 13.80 22.60 -0.37
CA ILE A 3 12.92 21.52 0.07
C ILE A 3 13.21 21.32 1.56
N GLU A 4 12.20 21.57 2.39
CA GLU A 4 12.26 21.24 3.82
C GLU A 4 11.76 19.81 3.96
N PHE A 5 12.63 18.92 4.43
CA PHE A 5 12.23 17.55 4.73
C PHE A 5 11.59 17.53 6.10
N GLU A 6 10.38 16.97 6.16
CA GLU A 6 9.79 16.54 7.43
C GLU A 6 10.68 15.48 8.10
N THR A 7 10.49 15.28 9.41
CA THR A 7 11.15 14.21 10.16
C THR A 7 10.98 12.88 9.44
N ASN A 8 12.04 12.06 9.36
CA ASN A 8 11.96 10.74 8.74
C ASN A 8 10.99 9.84 9.53
N VAL A 9 9.79 9.61 8.98
CA VAL A 9 8.78 8.71 9.55
C VAL A 9 8.86 7.38 8.81
N PHE A 10 9.37 6.35 9.49
CA PHE A 10 9.44 4.99 8.97
C PHE A 10 9.07 3.95 10.05
N PRO A 11 8.22 2.96 9.73
CA PRO A 11 7.48 2.81 8.48
C PRO A 11 6.29 3.77 8.38
N LEU A 12 5.94 4.20 7.16
CA LEU A 12 4.71 4.97 6.90
C LEU A 12 3.45 4.20 7.32
N PHE A 13 3.46 2.90 7.04
CA PHE A 13 2.40 1.95 7.32
C PHE A 13 3.03 0.58 7.60
N HIS A 14 2.58 -0.09 8.67
CA HIS A 14 3.02 -1.43 9.03
C HIS A 14 1.81 -2.38 8.95
N PRO A 15 1.74 -3.27 7.94
CA PRO A 15 0.60 -4.14 7.76
C PRO A 15 0.45 -5.13 8.93
N GLN A 16 -0.80 -5.44 9.26
CA GLN A 16 -1.19 -6.40 10.29
C GLN A 16 -1.72 -7.70 9.66
N ALA A 17 -2.33 -7.62 8.48
CA ALA A 17 -2.90 -8.79 7.79
C ALA A 17 -1.88 -9.62 6.98
N VAL A 18 -0.69 -9.08 6.70
CA VAL A 18 0.35 -9.72 5.88
C VAL A 18 1.73 -9.43 6.46
N ASP A 19 2.70 -10.31 6.18
CA ASP A 19 4.08 -10.15 6.66
C ASP A 19 4.77 -8.93 6.05
N ASP A 20 4.58 -8.71 4.74
CA ASP A 20 5.21 -7.63 3.98
C ASP A 20 4.23 -6.93 3.05
N LEU A 21 4.33 -5.60 3.00
CA LEU A 21 3.78 -4.77 1.94
C LEU A 21 4.91 -4.29 1.03
N LYS A 22 4.81 -4.58 -0.26
CA LYS A 22 5.78 -4.13 -1.27
C LYS A 22 5.22 -3.00 -2.11
N ASP A 23 6.12 -2.09 -2.48
CA ASP A 23 5.87 -0.99 -3.41
C ASP A 23 4.61 -0.17 -3.04
N PRO A 24 4.57 0.43 -1.83
CA PRO A 24 3.40 1.16 -1.38
C PRO A 24 3.11 2.36 -2.28
N CYS A 25 1.84 2.53 -2.64
CA CYS A 25 1.30 3.62 -3.43
C CYS A 25 0.27 4.41 -2.62
N PRO A 26 0.71 5.45 -1.88
CA PRO A 26 -0.19 6.39 -1.24
C PRO A 26 -0.94 7.25 -2.27
N VAL A 27 -2.24 7.43 -2.09
CA VAL A 27 -3.07 8.35 -2.87
C VAL A 27 -4.06 9.06 -1.96
N TYR A 28 -4.31 10.35 -2.20
CA TYR A 28 -5.32 11.12 -1.49
C TYR A 28 -6.55 11.29 -2.38
N ASP A 29 -7.73 10.91 -1.91
CA ASP A 29 -8.99 10.94 -2.68
C ASP A 29 -9.79 12.25 -2.47
N GLY A 30 -9.17 13.27 -1.88
CA GLY A 30 -9.84 14.51 -1.47
C GLY A 30 -10.50 14.44 -0.08
N ARG A 31 -10.51 13.28 0.57
CA ARG A 31 -11.05 13.08 1.93
C ARG A 31 -10.14 12.24 2.82
N LEU A 32 -9.66 11.11 2.34
CA LEU A 32 -8.83 10.14 3.03
C LEU A 32 -7.56 9.86 2.24
N TRP A 33 -6.52 9.49 2.97
CA TRP A 33 -5.37 8.82 2.41
C TRP A 33 -5.69 7.35 2.23
N HIS A 34 -5.29 6.81 1.10
CA HIS A 34 -5.27 5.39 0.80
C HIS A 34 -3.82 4.97 0.62
N VAL A 35 -3.50 3.75 1.02
CA VAL A 35 -2.27 3.09 0.62
C VAL A 35 -2.62 1.74 0.01
N PHE A 36 -2.05 1.51 -1.17
CA PHE A 36 -2.14 0.22 -1.86
C PHE A 36 -0.75 -0.37 -1.98
N GLY A 37 -0.62 -1.68 -2.04
CA GLY A 37 0.66 -2.30 -2.36
C GLY A 37 0.51 -3.79 -2.57
N SER A 38 1.51 -4.40 -3.18
CA SER A 38 1.50 -5.82 -3.45
C SER A 38 1.83 -6.60 -2.18
N SER A 39 1.02 -7.61 -1.90
CA SER A 39 1.22 -8.56 -0.80
C SER A 39 1.08 -9.98 -1.36
N GLY A 40 1.93 -10.90 -0.93
CA GLY A 40 1.98 -12.24 -1.50
C GLY A 40 3.28 -12.93 -1.19
N THR A 41 3.45 -14.13 -1.74
CA THR A 41 4.69 -14.89 -1.58
C THR A 41 5.14 -15.48 -2.91
N VAL A 42 6.46 -15.46 -3.12
CA VAL A 42 7.10 -16.11 -4.27
C VAL A 42 6.96 -17.63 -4.21
N THR A 43 6.63 -18.20 -3.05
CA THR A 43 6.47 -19.65 -2.88
C THR A 43 5.22 -20.19 -3.57
N SER A 44 4.08 -19.51 -3.41
CA SER A 44 2.83 -19.88 -4.08
C SER A 44 2.61 -19.12 -5.39
N GLU A 45 3.44 -18.10 -5.66
CA GLU A 45 3.29 -17.19 -6.80
C GLU A 45 1.87 -16.59 -6.92
N THR A 46 1.24 -16.36 -5.76
CA THR A 46 -0.07 -15.72 -5.65
C THR A 46 0.08 -14.36 -4.98
N TRP A 47 -0.68 -13.40 -5.51
CA TRP A 47 -0.54 -11.99 -5.16
C TRP A 47 -1.90 -11.35 -4.92
N LYS A 48 -1.95 -10.45 -3.95
CA LYS A 48 -3.09 -9.63 -3.58
C LYS A 48 -2.66 -8.19 -3.49
N ILE A 49 -3.59 -7.28 -3.71
CA ILE A 49 -3.37 -5.86 -3.40
C ILE A 49 -3.92 -5.59 -2.00
N LEU A 50 -3.02 -5.27 -1.07
CA LEU A 50 -3.42 -4.75 0.22
C LEU A 50 -3.97 -3.34 0.05
N HIS A 51 -4.97 -2.99 0.84
CA HIS A 51 -5.54 -1.64 0.89
C HIS A 51 -5.74 -1.22 2.34
N ALA A 52 -5.27 -0.03 2.69
CA ALA A 52 -5.60 0.62 3.96
C ALA A 52 -5.95 2.10 3.74
N THR A 53 -6.71 2.69 4.66
CA THR A 53 -7.05 4.12 4.64
C THR A 53 -6.71 4.82 5.94
N ALA A 54 -6.37 6.09 5.88
CA ALA A 54 -6.11 6.94 7.03
C ALA A 54 -6.67 8.36 6.82
N PRO A 55 -7.01 9.09 7.90
CA PRO A 55 -7.37 10.50 7.79
C PRO A 55 -6.16 11.39 7.46
N GLU A 56 -4.96 10.97 7.86
CA GLU A 56 -3.70 11.71 7.65
C GLU A 56 -2.66 10.75 7.05
N LEU A 57 -1.66 11.30 6.34
CA LEU A 57 -0.66 10.50 5.62
C LEU A 57 0.11 9.57 6.57
N HIS A 58 0.31 9.96 7.83
CA HIS A 58 1.00 9.16 8.84
C HIS A 58 0.07 8.24 9.64
N GLY A 59 -1.19 8.06 9.22
CA GLY A 59 -2.18 7.25 9.93
C GLY A 59 -3.10 8.08 10.83
N PRO A 60 -3.86 7.43 11.73
CA PRO A 60 -3.91 5.99 11.95
C PRO A 60 -4.49 5.25 10.74
N TRP A 61 -3.83 4.17 10.34
CA TRP A 61 -4.25 3.35 9.21
C TRP A 61 -5.28 2.30 9.64
N THR A 62 -6.33 2.16 8.83
CA THR A 62 -7.34 1.11 8.93
C THR A 62 -7.22 0.21 7.72
N GLU A 63 -6.92 -1.07 7.93
CA GLU A 63 -6.83 -2.06 6.86
C GLU A 63 -8.20 -2.51 6.37
N HIS A 64 -8.31 -2.69 5.06
CA HIS A 64 -9.46 -3.25 4.38
C HIS A 64 -9.15 -4.66 3.89
N ALA A 65 -10.18 -5.38 3.46
CA ALA A 65 -10.00 -6.69 2.84
C ALA A 65 -9.09 -6.57 1.60
N PRO A 66 -8.02 -7.38 1.49
CA PRO A 66 -7.15 -7.38 0.31
C PRO A 66 -7.92 -7.75 -0.96
N ILE A 67 -7.52 -7.15 -2.07
CA ILE A 67 -8.07 -7.46 -3.39
C ILE A 67 -7.31 -8.66 -3.95
N GLU A 68 -8.01 -9.78 -4.11
CA GLU A 68 -7.48 -10.97 -4.78
C GLU A 68 -7.29 -10.67 -6.28
N LEU A 69 -6.10 -10.95 -6.80
CA LEU A 69 -5.84 -10.82 -8.22
C LEU A 69 -5.99 -12.20 -8.90
N PRO A 70 -6.73 -12.31 -10.01
CA PRO A 70 -6.87 -13.56 -10.76
C PRO A 70 -5.63 -13.82 -11.64
N VAL A 71 -4.44 -13.60 -11.08
CA VAL A 71 -3.15 -13.75 -11.76
C VAL A 71 -2.27 -14.70 -10.95
N THR A 72 -1.52 -15.54 -11.66
CA THR A 72 -0.53 -16.43 -11.08
C THR A 72 0.81 -16.20 -11.76
N GLY A 73 1.89 -16.51 -11.04
CA GLY A 73 3.25 -16.41 -11.56
C GLY A 73 4.09 -15.37 -10.83
N SER A 74 5.40 -15.46 -11.05
CA SER A 74 6.35 -14.47 -10.57
C SER A 74 6.21 -13.15 -11.32
N GLY A 75 6.49 -12.04 -10.63
CA GLY A 75 6.57 -10.72 -11.26
C GLY A 75 5.28 -9.90 -11.31
N VAL A 76 4.26 -10.24 -10.50
CA VAL A 76 3.15 -9.30 -10.25
C VAL A 76 3.72 -8.07 -9.53
N ALA A 77 3.88 -7.01 -10.31
CA ALA A 77 4.63 -5.82 -9.96
C ALA A 77 3.82 -4.82 -9.10
N ALA A 78 4.49 -3.75 -8.70
CA ALA A 78 3.93 -2.61 -7.99
C ALA A 78 2.61 -2.12 -8.63
N PRO A 79 1.55 -1.90 -7.84
CA PRO A 79 0.33 -1.31 -8.37
C PRO A 79 0.59 0.13 -8.82
N GLY A 80 -0.27 0.63 -9.71
CA GLY A 80 -0.43 2.04 -9.98
C GLY A 80 -1.86 2.43 -9.66
N VAL A 81 -2.06 3.55 -8.97
CA VAL A 81 -3.39 4.00 -8.55
C VAL A 81 -3.64 5.39 -9.09
N VAL A 82 -4.81 5.57 -9.70
CA VAL A 82 -5.29 6.85 -10.19
C VAL A 82 -6.64 7.11 -9.56
N HIS A 83 -6.83 8.33 -9.08
CA HIS A 83 -8.11 8.86 -8.61
C HIS A 83 -8.48 10.07 -9.47
N GLU A 84 -9.75 10.19 -9.83
CA GLU A 84 -10.30 11.26 -10.68
C GLU A 84 -10.87 12.42 -9.86
#